data_AF-A0A924LVX8-F1
#
_entry.id   AF-A0A924LVX8-F1
#
_cell.length_a   1.000
_cell.length_b   1.000
_cell.length_c   1.000
_cell.angle_alpha   90.00
_cell.angle_beta   90.00
_cell.angle_gamma   90.00
#
_symmetry.space_group_name_H-M   'P 1'
#
loop_
_entity.id
_entity.type
_entity.pdbx_description
1 polymer ?
#
loop_
_entity_poly.entity_id
_entity_poly.type
_entity_poly.pdbx_seq_one_letter_code
_entity_poly.pdbx_strand_id
1 'polypeptide(L)'
;MKKSKITLAATLLTFFAFNFSNAQETKPIKEDQKAEMVQRMKMDKEKLGLTKEQEPQFKAISMKYGQKMKALKNAEGDRKDKFKQMKELRDSKNNELKALLKPDQFKTYLSIQDERKAMRKENRQEK
;
A
#
# COMPACT_ATOMS: atom_id res chain seq x y z
N MET A 1 12.61 61.94 4.20
CA MET A 1 13.80 61.05 4.33
C MET A 1 13.41 59.65 3.88
N LYS A 2 13.95 59.19 2.74
CA LYS A 2 13.74 57.85 2.16
C LYS A 2 14.86 56.92 2.61
N LYS A 3 14.53 55.73 3.11
CA LYS A 3 15.42 54.56 3.30
C LYS A 3 14.51 53.33 3.42
N SER A 4 14.72 52.14 2.86
CA SER A 4 15.55 51.59 1.78
C SER A 4 14.95 50.20 1.52
N LYS A 5 14.97 49.73 0.27
CA LYS A 5 14.66 48.33 -0.06
C LYS A 5 15.91 47.49 0.23
N ILE A 6 15.76 46.36 0.92
CA ILE A 6 16.74 45.26 0.89
C ILE A 6 15.97 43.99 0.59
N THR A 7 16.21 43.47 -0.61
CA THR A 7 15.84 42.12 -1.03
C THR A 7 16.90 41.17 -0.45
N LEU A 8 16.48 40.09 0.22
CA LEU A 8 17.36 38.93 0.42
C LEU A 8 16.53 37.65 0.32
N ALA A 9 16.93 36.80 -0.62
CA ALA A 9 16.37 35.50 -0.93
C ALA A 9 16.59 34.50 0.20
N ALA A 10 15.62 33.62 0.45
CA ALA A 10 15.86 32.28 0.98
C ALA A 10 14.67 31.38 0.66
N THR A 11 14.87 30.56 -0.36
CA THR A 11 14.05 29.42 -0.76
C THR A 11 13.89 28.48 0.44
N LEU A 12 12.74 28.51 1.12
CA LEU A 12 12.45 27.53 2.17
C LEU A 12 11.81 26.30 1.53
N LEU A 13 12.69 25.41 1.09
CA LEU A 13 12.41 24.03 0.76
C LEU A 13 11.93 23.35 2.05
N THR A 14 10.63 23.44 2.36
CA THR A 14 10.05 22.72 3.51
C THR A 14 10.04 21.23 3.18
N PHE A 15 11.12 20.59 3.62
CA PHE A 15 11.24 19.16 3.87
C PHE A 15 9.94 18.63 4.47
N PHE A 16 9.21 17.83 3.69
CA PHE A 16 8.15 16.98 4.21
C PHE A 16 8.82 15.83 4.98
N ALA A 17 9.23 16.10 6.22
CA ALA A 17 9.73 15.09 7.14
C ALA A 17 8.55 14.20 7.59
N PHE A 18 8.22 13.19 6.77
CA PHE A 18 7.43 12.06 7.23
C PHE A 18 8.28 11.28 8.24
N ASN A 19 8.16 11.66 9.51
CA ASN A 19 8.58 10.86 10.65
C ASN A 19 7.70 9.59 10.69
N PHE A 20 8.14 8.52 10.05
CA PHE A 20 7.58 7.18 10.29
C PHE A 20 8.38 6.50 11.40
N SER A 21 8.20 6.95 12.64
CA SER A 21 8.47 6.11 13.81
C SER A 21 7.27 5.18 14.00
N ASN A 22 7.34 3.98 13.43
CA ASN A 22 6.44 2.87 13.79
C ASN A 22 7.29 1.64 14.08
N ALA A 23 7.98 1.65 15.21
CA ALA A 23 8.45 0.42 15.85
C ALA A 23 7.23 -0.24 16.53
N GLN A 24 6.32 -0.79 15.73
CA GLN A 24 5.29 -1.69 16.24
C GLN A 24 5.90 -3.08 16.36
N GLU A 25 5.90 -3.62 17.57
CA GLU A 25 6.31 -4.98 17.90
C GLU A 25 5.39 -5.98 17.17
N THR A 26 5.80 -6.37 15.96
CA THR A 26 5.06 -7.35 15.19
C THR A 26 5.29 -8.72 15.81
N LYS A 27 4.24 -9.36 16.32
CA LYS A 27 4.25 -10.81 16.58
C LYS A 27 4.90 -11.51 15.37
N PRO A 28 5.88 -12.41 15.59
CA PRO A 28 6.59 -13.05 14.49
C PRO A 28 5.59 -13.71 13.56
N ILE A 29 5.71 -13.41 12.26
CA ILE A 29 4.90 -14.04 11.22
C ILE A 29 5.27 -15.52 11.23
N LYS A 30 4.30 -16.42 11.34
CA LYS A 30 4.55 -17.87 11.20
C LYS A 30 5.22 -18.12 9.84
N GLU A 31 6.26 -18.95 9.78
CA GLU A 31 7.10 -19.12 8.58
C GLU A 31 6.25 -19.44 7.32
N ASP A 32 5.20 -20.25 7.46
CA ASP A 32 4.27 -20.58 6.37
C ASP A 32 3.52 -19.36 5.81
N GLN A 33 3.12 -18.43 6.68
CA GLN A 33 2.43 -17.19 6.26
C GLN A 33 3.38 -16.25 5.50
N LYS A 34 4.66 -16.26 5.87
CA LYS A 34 5.70 -15.50 5.18
C LYS A 34 5.97 -16.11 3.80
N ALA A 35 6.05 -17.44 3.70
CA ALA A 35 6.20 -18.14 2.43
C ALA A 35 5.03 -17.85 1.49
N GLU A 36 3.79 -17.93 1.97
CA GLU A 36 2.59 -17.63 1.17
C GLU A 36 2.60 -16.16 0.66
N MET A 37 3.00 -15.22 1.52
CA MET A 37 3.10 -13.80 1.14
C MET A 37 4.16 -13.58 0.06
N VAL A 38 5.32 -14.23 0.18
CA VAL A 38 6.40 -14.16 -0.82
C VAL A 38 5.94 -14.76 -2.15
N GLN A 39 5.28 -15.92 -2.13
CA GLN A 39 4.75 -16.55 -3.34
C GLN A 39 3.69 -15.69 -4.03
N ARG A 40 2.77 -15.11 -3.26
CA ARG A 40 1.77 -14.16 -3.80
C ARG A 40 2.43 -12.95 -4.45
N MET A 41 3.48 -12.41 -3.84
CA MET A 41 4.18 -11.25 -4.39
C MET A 41 4.96 -11.61 -5.66
N LYS A 42 5.53 -12.80 -5.75
CA LYS A 42 6.16 -13.32 -6.98
C LYS A 42 5.13 -13.47 -8.11
N MET A 43 4.00 -14.12 -7.84
CA MET A 43 2.93 -14.28 -8.84
C MET A 43 2.38 -12.93 -9.32
N ASP A 44 2.19 -11.97 -8.41
CA ASP A 44 1.74 -10.62 -8.80
C ASP A 44 2.77 -9.92 -9.67
N LYS A 45 4.05 -10.00 -9.33
CA LYS A 45 5.14 -9.43 -10.13
C LYS A 45 5.15 -10.02 -11.55
N GLU A 46 5.03 -11.34 -11.67
CA GLU A 46 5.02 -12.06 -12.95
C GLU A 46 3.81 -11.68 -13.79
N LYS A 47 2.59 -11.76 -13.22
CA LYS A 47 1.35 -11.40 -13.92
C LYS A 47 1.33 -9.93 -14.37
N LEU A 48 1.92 -9.04 -13.58
CA LEU A 48 1.98 -7.61 -13.90
C LEU A 48 3.12 -7.26 -14.86
N GLY A 49 4.06 -8.17 -15.12
CA GLY A 49 5.24 -7.90 -15.94
C GLY A 49 6.01 -6.67 -15.44
N LEU A 50 6.23 -6.56 -14.13
CA LEU A 50 6.90 -5.39 -13.54
C LEU A 50 8.34 -5.27 -14.05
N THR A 51 8.77 -4.04 -14.34
CA THR A 51 10.18 -3.78 -14.66
C THR A 51 11.04 -3.77 -13.41
N LYS A 52 12.36 -3.91 -13.57
CA LYS A 52 13.32 -3.89 -12.45
C LYS A 52 13.26 -2.59 -11.65
N GLU A 53 12.88 -1.49 -12.29
CA GLU A 53 12.74 -0.17 -11.69
C GLU A 53 11.42 -0.03 -10.90
N GLN A 54 10.35 -0.70 -11.35
CA GLN A 54 9.04 -0.68 -10.68
C GLN A 54 9.02 -1.59 -9.45
N GLU A 55 9.78 -2.69 -9.46
CA GLU A 55 9.76 -3.72 -8.40
C GLU A 55 9.99 -3.19 -6.98
N PRO A 56 11.02 -2.36 -6.69
CA PRO A 56 11.26 -1.87 -5.34
C PRO A 56 10.11 -1.01 -4.83
N GLN A 57 9.56 -0.15 -5.69
CA GLN A 57 8.44 0.72 -5.35
C GLN A 57 7.15 -0.08 -5.14
N PHE A 58 6.87 -1.05 -6.01
CA PHE A 58 5.72 -1.94 -5.87
C PHE A 58 5.77 -2.73 -4.55
N LYS A 59 6.95 -3.25 -4.19
CA LYS A 59 7.20 -3.92 -2.92
C LYS A 59 6.96 -2.98 -1.74
N ALA A 60 7.53 -1.77 -1.77
CA ALA A 60 7.38 -0.80 -0.70
C ALA A 60 5.90 -0.41 -0.47
N ILE A 61 5.16 -0.10 -1.54
CA ILE A 61 3.72 0.19 -1.49
C ILE A 61 2.97 -1.03 -0.93
N SER A 62 3.24 -2.22 -1.43
CA SER A 62 2.57 -3.44 -0.98
C SER A 62 2.82 -3.74 0.50
N MET A 63 4.05 -3.55 1.00
CA MET A 63 4.40 -3.73 2.41
C MET A 63 3.72 -2.68 3.30
N LYS A 64 3.78 -1.40 2.92
CA LYS A 64 3.13 -0.29 3.63
C LYS A 64 1.65 -0.56 3.86
N TYR A 65 0.92 -0.89 2.80
CA TYR A 65 -0.51 -1.17 2.90
C TYR A 65 -0.82 -2.51 3.58
N GLY A 66 0.06 -3.52 3.43
CA GLY A 66 -0.06 -4.78 4.15
C GLY A 66 0.03 -4.61 5.67
N GLN A 67 0.98 -3.79 6.14
CA GLN A 67 1.12 -3.46 7.56
C GLN A 67 -0.10 -2.70 8.10
N LYS A 68 -0.56 -1.66 7.38
CA LYS A 68 -1.78 -0.93 7.76
C LYS A 68 -3.00 -1.85 7.84
N MET A 69 -3.13 -2.78 6.90
CA MET A 69 -4.23 -3.74 6.90
C MET A 69 -4.15 -4.71 8.08
N LYS A 70 -2.95 -5.17 8.42
CA LYS A 70 -2.71 -6.04 9.59
C LYS A 70 -3.03 -5.29 10.89
N ALA A 71 -2.59 -4.05 11.02
CA ALA A 71 -2.90 -3.20 12.17
C ALA A 71 -4.42 -3.00 12.31
N LEU A 72 -5.10 -2.64 11.22
CA LEU A 72 -6.56 -2.47 11.21
C LEU A 72 -7.32 -3.74 11.60
N LYS A 73 -6.85 -4.91 11.14
CA LYS A 73 -7.47 -6.20 11.49
C LYS A 73 -7.35 -6.51 12.99
N ASN A 74 -6.24 -6.12 13.61
CA ASN A 74 -5.96 -6.36 15.02
C ASN A 74 -6.50 -5.26 15.95
N ALA A 75 -6.84 -4.08 15.42
CA ALA A 75 -7.42 -3.00 16.19
C ALA A 75 -8.78 -3.41 16.78
N GLU A 76 -9.18 -2.80 17.88
CA GLU A 76 -10.54 -2.92 18.42
C GLU A 76 -11.52 -2.02 17.65
N GLY A 77 -12.83 -2.15 17.93
CA GLY A 77 -13.86 -1.28 17.34
C GLY A 77 -14.83 -1.99 16.40
N ASP A 78 -15.84 -1.22 15.97
CA ASP A 78 -17.00 -1.70 15.22
C ASP A 78 -16.62 -2.30 13.86
N ARG A 79 -17.36 -3.34 13.47
CA ARG A 79 -17.10 -4.10 12.25
C ARG A 79 -17.36 -3.27 10.99
N LYS A 80 -18.38 -2.40 10.98
CA LYS A 80 -18.71 -1.55 9.83
C LYS A 80 -17.64 -0.49 9.63
N ASP A 81 -17.17 0.12 10.70
CA ASP A 81 -16.10 1.13 10.65
C ASP A 81 -14.79 0.53 10.13
N LYS A 82 -14.41 -0.65 10.63
CA LYS A 82 -13.24 -1.39 10.10
C LYS A 82 -13.39 -1.74 8.63
N PHE A 83 -14.60 -2.10 8.19
CA PHE A 83 -14.86 -2.38 6.78
C PHE A 83 -14.68 -1.13 5.91
N LYS A 84 -15.19 0.03 6.37
CA LYS A 84 -15.00 1.31 5.69
C LYS A 84 -13.52 1.67 5.58
N GLN A 85 -12.78 1.59 6.70
CA GLN A 85 -11.35 1.86 6.72
C GLN A 85 -10.55 0.90 5.83
N MET A 86 -10.96 -0.37 5.76
CA MET A 86 -10.32 -1.33 4.87
C MET A 86 -10.53 -0.98 3.40
N LYS A 87 -11.74 -0.52 3.03
CA LYS A 87 -12.02 -0.04 1.68
C LYS A 87 -11.16 1.17 1.35
N GLU A 88 -11.07 2.16 2.25
CA GLU A 88 -10.24 3.35 2.08
C GLU A 88 -8.75 3.02 1.92
N LEU A 89 -8.22 2.07 2.71
CA LEU A 89 -6.86 1.59 2.55
C LEU A 89 -6.63 0.92 1.20
N ARG A 90 -7.60 0.13 0.71
CA ARG A 90 -7.51 -0.50 -0.60
C ARG A 90 -7.51 0.54 -1.72
N ASP A 91 -8.43 1.50 -1.66
CA ASP A 91 -8.55 2.53 -2.69
C ASP A 91 -7.31 3.45 -2.69
N SER A 92 -6.75 3.75 -1.51
CA SER A 92 -5.47 4.48 -1.39
C SER A 92 -4.30 3.70 -1.99
N LYS A 93 -4.22 2.39 -1.75
CA LYS A 93 -3.21 1.53 -2.39
C LYS A 93 -3.35 1.55 -3.91
N ASN A 94 -4.59 1.47 -4.41
CA ASN A 94 -4.86 1.48 -5.84
C ASN A 94 -4.41 2.80 -6.47
N ASN A 95 -4.61 3.93 -5.80
CA ASN A 95 -4.14 5.23 -6.28
C ASN A 95 -2.61 5.31 -6.35
N GLU A 96 -1.89 4.86 -5.32
CA GLU A 96 -0.42 4.82 -5.34
C GLU A 96 0.11 3.87 -6.44
N LEU A 97 -0.53 2.71 -6.62
CA LEU A 97 -0.14 1.78 -7.68
C LEU A 97 -0.50 2.27 -9.08
N LYS A 98 -1.57 3.03 -9.25
CA LYS A 98 -1.93 3.65 -10.54
C LYS A 98 -0.86 4.65 -11.00
N ALA A 99 -0.21 5.34 -10.07
CA ALA A 99 0.89 6.25 -10.38
C ALA A 99 2.19 5.51 -10.76
N LEU A 100 2.39 4.30 -10.24
CA LEU A 100 3.57 3.46 -10.49
C LEU A 100 3.45 2.61 -11.77
N LEU A 101 2.26 2.05 -12.01
CA LEU A 101 2.01 1.06 -13.04
C LEU A 101 1.59 1.71 -14.34
N LYS A 102 1.98 1.11 -15.46
CA LYS A 102 1.41 1.46 -16.77
C LYS A 102 -0.09 1.15 -16.79
N PRO A 103 -0.89 1.81 -17.66
CA PRO A 103 -2.34 1.58 -17.72
C PRO A 103 -2.75 0.11 -17.81
N ASP A 104 -2.07 -0.67 -18.67
CA ASP A 104 -2.36 -2.10 -18.85
C ASP A 104 -1.98 -2.92 -17.62
N GLN A 105 -0.83 -2.63 -17.00
CA GLN A 105 -0.41 -3.28 -15.76
C GLN A 105 -1.42 -2.98 -14.63
N PHE A 106 -1.92 -1.74 -14.54
CA PHE A 106 -2.92 -1.37 -13.56
C PHE A 106 -4.26 -2.08 -13.80
N LYS A 107 -4.68 -2.26 -15.06
CA LYS A 107 -5.86 -3.05 -15.40
C LYS A 107 -5.71 -4.51 -14.97
N THR A 108 -4.56 -5.13 -15.25
CA THR A 108 -4.25 -6.49 -14.78
C THR A 108 -4.26 -6.57 -13.26
N TYR A 109 -3.71 -5.56 -12.58
CA TYR A 109 -3.75 -5.47 -11.12
C TYR A 109 -5.17 -5.48 -10.55
N LEU A 110 -6.09 -4.72 -11.16
CA LEU A 110 -7.50 -4.71 -10.74
C LEU A 110 -8.14 -6.09 -10.97
N SER A 111 -7.87 -6.75 -12.09
CA SER A 111 -8.35 -8.13 -12.35
C SER A 111 -7.89 -9.10 -11.26
N ILE A 112 -6.61 -9.06 -10.89
CA ILE A 112 -6.06 -9.88 -9.80
C ILE A 112 -6.79 -9.60 -8.48
N GLN A 113 -7.14 -8.35 -8.18
CA GLN A 113 -7.91 -8.02 -6.97
C GLN A 113 -9.31 -8.63 -6.99
N ASP A 114 -9.99 -8.60 -8.14
CA ASP A 114 -11.34 -9.10 -8.31
C ASP A 114 -11.38 -10.64 -8.28
N GLU A 115 -10.45 -11.32 -8.94
CA GLU A 115 -10.26 -12.78 -8.84
C GLU A 115 -10.12 -13.22 -7.39
N ARG A 116 -9.26 -12.53 -6.62
CA ARG A 116 -9.07 -12.82 -5.20
C ARG A 116 -10.32 -12.56 -4.37
N LYS A 117 -11.13 -11.57 -4.75
CA LYS A 117 -12.40 -11.26 -4.07
C LYS A 117 -13.44 -12.34 -4.36
N ALA A 118 -13.51 -12.82 -5.59
CA ALA A 118 -14.39 -13.92 -6.02
C ALA A 118 -14.05 -15.21 -5.28
N MET A 119 -12.77 -15.62 -5.29
CA MET A 119 -12.29 -16.80 -4.56
C MET A 119 -12.59 -16.74 -3.06
N ARG A 120 -12.43 -15.55 -2.43
CA ARG A 120 -12.83 -15.38 -1.02
C ARG A 120 -14.33 -15.46 -0.78
N LYS A 121 -15.16 -15.16 -1.78
CA LYS A 121 -16.62 -15.27 -1.68
C LYS A 121 -17.04 -16.73 -1.82
N GLU A 122 -16.49 -17.44 -2.80
CA GLU A 122 -16.69 -18.87 -3.03
C GLU A 122 -16.32 -19.69 -1.79
N ASN A 123 -15.12 -19.50 -1.24
CA ASN A 123 -14.68 -20.17 -0.01
C ASN A 123 -15.54 -19.87 1.24
N ARG A 124 -16.42 -18.85 1.20
CA ARG A 124 -17.39 -18.56 2.27
C ARG A 124 -18.76 -19.18 2.01
N GLN A 125 -19.06 -19.54 0.77
CA GLN A 125 -20.30 -20.20 0.37
C GLN A 125 -20.20 -21.71 0.50
N GLU A 126 -18.99 -22.27 0.36
CA GLU A 126 -18.70 -23.70 0.55
C GLU A 126 -18.54 -24.12 2.03
N LYS A 127 -18.54 -23.16 2.96
CA LYS A 127 -18.44 -23.38 4.41
C LYS A 127 -19.77 -23.13 5.08
#